data_AF-A0A6L2Q077-F1
#
_entry.id   AF-A0A6L2Q077-F1
#
_cell.length_a   1.000
_cell.length_b   1.000
_cell.length_c   1.000
_cell.angle_alpha   90.00
_cell.angle_beta   90.00
_cell.angle_gamma   90.00
#
_symmetry.space_group_name_H-M   'P 1'
#
loop_
_entity.id
_entity.type
_entity.pdbx_description
1 polymer ?
#
loop_
_entity_poly.entity_id
_entity_poly.type
_entity_poly.pdbx_seq_one_letter_code
_entity_poly.pdbx_strand_id
1 'polypeptide(L)' 'MLNEVYLIFHFQNVLDGDLCEQFNSIDVAKQKSIADDLDRTPSEVSKKLEDIRTRYAF' A
#
# COMPACT_ATOMS: atom_id res chain seq x y z
N MET A 1 14.69 22.62 2.82
CA MET A 1 14.54 21.68 1.69
C MET A 1 15.36 20.40 1.80
N LEU A 2 16.59 20.41 2.33
CA LEU A 2 17.38 19.17 2.49
C LEU A 2 16.92 18.29 3.68
N ASN A 3 16.21 18.84 4.67
CA ASN A 3 15.75 18.11 5.87
C ASN A 3 14.48 17.27 5.66
N GLU A 4 13.64 17.58 4.67
CA GLU A 4 12.43 16.77 4.38
C GLU A 4 12.80 15.39 3.81
N VAL A 5 13.97 15.29 3.17
CA VAL A 5 14.45 14.08 2.49
C VAL A 5 15.05 13.05 3.47
N TYR A 6 15.52 13.48 4.65
CA TYR A 6 16.09 12.62 5.68
C TYR A 6 15.05 12.04 6.65
N LEU A 7 13.81 12.57 6.63
CA LEU A 7 12.76 12.24 7.59
C LEU A 7 11.74 11.23 7.05
N ILE A 8 11.94 10.70 5.83
CA ILE A 8 11.39 9.40 5.42
C ILE A 8 12.18 8.36 6.23
N PHE A 9 11.83 8.34 7.50
CA PHE A 9 12.35 7.48 8.54
C PHE A 9 12.39 6.05 8.03
N HIS A 10 13.54 5.42 8.21
CA HIS A 10 13.69 3.97 8.30
C HIS A 10 12.69 3.42 9.32
N PHE A 11 11.43 3.22 8.93
CA PHE A 11 10.51 2.44 9.71
C PHE A 11 10.83 0.98 9.44
N GLN A 12 11.70 0.42 10.26
CA GLN A 12 11.86 -1.02 10.31
C GLN A 12 10.50 -1.63 10.70
N ASN A 13 9.91 -2.35 9.76
CA ASN A 13 8.72 -3.20 9.94
C ASN A 13 7.40 -2.49 10.30
N VAL A 14 7.24 -1.19 10.00
CA VAL A 14 5.95 -0.51 10.11
C VAL A 14 5.47 -0.11 8.72
N LEU A 15 4.26 -0.56 8.38
CA LEU A 15 3.57 -0.20 7.15
C LEU A 15 2.47 0.81 7.46
N ASP A 16 2.40 1.88 6.68
CA ASP A 16 1.32 2.87 6.77
C ASP A 16 0.06 2.29 6.11
N GLY A 17 -0.89 1.86 6.94
CA GLY A 17 -2.16 1.28 6.49
C GLY A 17 -3.01 2.25 5.67
N ASP A 18 -3.01 3.53 6.02
CA ASP A 18 -3.80 4.57 5.34
C ASP A 18 -3.25 4.84 3.92
N LEU A 19 -1.93 4.70 3.74
CA LEU A 19 -1.30 4.76 2.43
C LEU A 19 -1.65 3.54 1.57
N CYS A 20 -1.72 2.36 2.18
CA CYS A 20 -2.12 1.14 1.47
C CYS A 20 -3.60 1.16 1.04
N GLU A 21 -4.50 1.76 1.83
CA GLU A 21 -5.92 1.89 1.47
C GLU A 21 -6.15 2.78 0.23
N GLN A 22 -5.23 3.69 -0.08
CA GLN A 22 -5.27 4.50 -1.30
C GLN A 22 -5.03 3.71 -2.59
N PHE A 23 -4.63 2.42 -2.50
CA PHE A 23 -4.47 1.55 -3.66
C PHE A 23 -5.72 1.52 -4.55
N ASN A 24 -6.92 1.56 -3.95
CA ASN A 24 -8.17 1.55 -4.71
C ASN A 24 -8.49 2.91 -5.37
N SER A 25 -7.82 3.99 -4.96
CA SER A 25 -8.04 5.36 -5.46
C SER A 25 -7.01 5.82 -6.49
N ILE A 26 -5.94 5.06 -6.72
CA ILE A 26 -4.96 5.36 -7.77
C ILE A 26 -5.41 4.84 -9.15
N ASP A 27 -4.84 5.39 -10.21
CA ASP A 27 -5.11 5.01 -11.60
C ASP A 27 -4.95 3.50 -11.83
N VAL A 28 -5.86 2.91 -12.61
CA VAL A 28 -5.88 1.47 -12.96
C VAL A 28 -4.56 1.01 -13.57
N ALA A 29 -3.89 1.84 -14.37
CA ALA A 29 -2.58 1.52 -14.95
C ALA A 29 -1.51 1.36 -13.87
N LYS A 30 -1.55 2.19 -12.83
CA LYS A 30 -0.64 2.09 -11.68
C LYS A 30 -0.98 0.92 -10.77
N GLN A 31 -2.27 0.67 -10.53
CA GLN A 31 -2.71 -0.52 -9.78
C GLN A 31 -2.17 -1.80 -10.42
N LYS A 32 -2.28 -1.89 -11.76
CA LYS A 32 -1.77 -3.03 -12.51
C LYS A 32 -0.25 -3.16 -12.39
N SER A 33 0.51 -2.09 -12.60
CA SER A 33 1.97 -2.13 -12.46
C SER A 33 2.42 -2.61 -11.07
N ILE A 34 1.78 -2.09 -10.02
CA ILE A 34 2.09 -2.47 -8.63
C ILE A 34 1.72 -3.93 -8.37
N ALA A 35 0.58 -4.39 -8.88
CA ALA A 35 0.17 -5.78 -8.72
C ALA A 35 1.07 -6.74 -9.49
N ASP A 36 1.48 -6.38 -10.72
CA ASP A 36 2.42 -7.14 -11.53
C ASP A 36 3.79 -7.27 -10.82
N ASP A 37 4.29 -6.19 -10.19
CA ASP A 37 5.53 -6.21 -9.38
C ASP A 37 5.43 -7.13 -8.14
N LEU A 38 4.20 -7.45 -7.70
CA LEU A 38 3.90 -8.32 -6.57
C LEU A 38 3.49 -9.74 -7.00
N ASP A 39 3.58 -10.07 -8.28
CA ASP A 39 3.09 -11.31 -8.90
C ASP A 39 1.61 -11.59 -8.54
N ARG A 40 0.78 -10.55 -8.51
CA ARG A 40 -0.63 -10.58 -8.13
C ARG A 40 -1.48 -9.82 -9.13
N THR A 41 -2.80 -10.01 -9.05
CA THR A 41 -3.78 -9.15 -9.71
C THR A 41 -4.19 -7.99 -8.77
N PRO A 42 -4.62 -6.84 -9.32
CA PRO A 42 -5.13 -5.73 -8.50
C PRO A 42 -6.24 -6.17 -7.53
N SER A 43 -7.12 -7.09 -7.97
CA SER A 43 -8.19 -7.63 -7.12
C SER A 43 -7.66 -8.42 -5.93
N GLU A 44 -6.59 -9.21 -6.09
CA GLU A 44 -5.97 -9.94 -4.98
C GLU A 44 -5.27 -9.01 -4.00
N VAL A 45 -4.70 -7.90 -4.48
CA VAL A 45 -4.11 -6.85 -3.63
C VAL A 45 -5.22 -6.17 -2.82
N SER A 46 -6.30 -5.72 -3.46
CA SER A 46 -7.45 -5.10 -2.77
C SER A 46 -8.07 -6.02 -1.73
N LYS A 47 -8.26 -7.30 -2.04
CA LYS A 47 -8.78 -8.29 -1.10
C LYS A 47 -7.87 -8.47 0.12
N LYS A 48 -6.56 -8.50 -0.10
CA LYS A 48 -5.59 -8.65 1.01
C LYS A 48 -5.60 -7.44 1.95
N LEU A 49 -5.76 -6.24 1.40
CA LEU A 49 -5.89 -5.01 2.19
C LEU A 49 -7.16 -5.03 3.02
N GLU A 50 -8.28 -5.46 2.44
CA GLU A 50 -9.55 -5.63 3.15
C GLU A 50 -9.44 -6.70 4.25
N ASP A 51 -8.81 -7.85 3.97
CA ASP A 51 -8.60 -8.93 4.95
C ASP A 51 -7.76 -8.46 6.15
N ILE A 52 -6.76 -7.60 5.92
CA ILE A 52 -5.94 -7.01 6.99
C ILE A 52 -6.78 -6.04 7.83
N ARG A 53 -7.59 -5.19 7.18
CA ARG A 53 -8.51 -4.28 7.86
C ARG A 53 -9.48 -5.06 8.73
N THR A 54 -10.26 -5.99 8.19
CA THR A 54 -11.24 -6.78 8.95
C THR A 54 -10.61 -7.64 10.05
N ARG A 55 -9.33 -8.01 9.95
CA ARG A 55 -8.67 -8.82 10.99
C ARG A 55 -8.11 -7.99 12.15
N TYR A 56 -7.66 -6.77 11.90
CA TYR A 56 -6.90 -5.97 12.86
C TYR A 56 -7.51 -4.59 13.16
N ALA A 57 -8.51 -4.18 12.37
CA ALA A 57 -9.24 -2.93 12.45
C ALA A 57 -10.75 -3.21 12.23
N PHE A 58 -11.43 -3.44 13.36
CA PHE A 58 -12.87 -3.75 13.51
C PHE A 58 -13.30 -5.16 13.11
#